data_AF-A0A841CE72-F1
#
_entry.id   AF-A0A841CE72-F1
#
_cell.length_a   1.000
_cell.length_b   1.000
_cell.length_c   1.000
_cell.angle_alpha   90.00
_cell.angle_beta   90.00
_cell.angle_gamma   90.00
#
_symmetry.space_group_name_H-M   'P 1'
#
loop_
_entity.id
_entity.type
_entity.pdbx_description
1 polymer ?
#
loop_
_entity_poly.entity_id
_entity_poly.type
_entity_poly.pdbx_seq_one_letter_code
_entity_poly.pdbx_strand_id
1 'polypeptide(L)'
;MGDEEYEACWRECVGAPCPVCGARAREGDLQIIVLDKDVNAIKNGSFPWGKTSRPTGGFAGFGGTGTAPETERGGFASALRKEMYGQSERSRKQEYRALSEAFTKLSGFQFGFEAYEKGDLDRAVLWLQRAAQVLDDPTHAAGACMYLGLTWVKKGEPHKAEKAFRDAVDRTDADPTIRSGSADQLGSVLKQLGDIAGARKAFQLAVDLGVPHFASKAAVNLGTLEDEAGNHDKARSLWEFAYESPDDTGGFAAHNLGWYWEQAGDVKKARRFYKIAAKSSTPQVATRAAERLRVLPASSRRLFRRDR
;
A
#
# COMPACT_ATOMS: atom_id res chain seq x y z
N MET A 1 -24.47 -7.59 18.09
CA MET A 1 -24.09 -8.91 17.58
C MET A 1 -24.92 -9.89 18.37
N GLY A 2 -25.85 -10.59 17.71
CA GLY A 2 -26.62 -11.66 18.37
C GLY A 2 -25.71 -12.84 18.74
N ASP A 3 -26.17 -13.76 19.58
CA ASP A 3 -25.41 -14.98 19.92
C ASP A 3 -25.05 -15.79 18.67
N GLU A 4 -25.93 -15.83 17.68
CA GLU A 4 -25.69 -16.53 16.41
C GLU A 4 -24.65 -15.84 15.53
N GLU A 5 -24.64 -14.50 15.49
CA GLU A 5 -23.57 -13.75 14.79
C GLU A 5 -22.22 -13.88 15.51
N TYR A 6 -22.22 -13.92 16.85
CA TYR A 6 -21.02 -14.14 17.64
C TYR A 6 -20.47 -15.55 17.43
N GLU A 7 -21.32 -16.57 17.51
CA GLU A 7 -20.97 -17.96 17.20
C GLU A 7 -20.51 -18.14 15.75
N ALA A 8 -21.16 -17.48 14.79
CA ALA A 8 -20.73 -17.51 13.39
C ALA A 8 -19.35 -16.88 13.21
N CYS A 9 -19.14 -15.69 13.76
CA CYS A 9 -17.84 -15.00 13.70
C CYS A 9 -16.74 -15.78 14.44
N TRP A 10 -17.09 -16.41 15.57
CA TRP A 10 -16.21 -17.27 16.34
C TRP A 10 -15.81 -18.54 15.57
N ARG A 11 -16.77 -19.24 14.94
CA ARG A 11 -16.49 -20.43 14.11
C ARG A 11 -15.67 -20.10 12.87
N GLU A 12 -15.88 -18.95 12.27
CA GLU A 12 -15.05 -18.47 11.14
C GLU A 12 -13.60 -18.21 11.54
N CYS A 13 -13.33 -17.91 12.81
CA CYS A 13 -11.98 -17.67 13.32
C CYS A 13 -11.23 -18.98 13.67
N VAL A 14 -11.94 -20.06 14.02
CA VAL A 14 -11.32 -21.34 14.37
C VAL A 14 -10.70 -21.98 13.12
N GLY A 15 -9.41 -22.31 13.19
CA GLY A 15 -8.63 -22.85 12.08
C GLY A 15 -8.19 -21.82 11.03
N ALA A 16 -8.79 -20.63 11.02
CA ALA A 16 -8.32 -19.51 10.18
C ALA A 16 -6.94 -19.03 10.67
N PRO A 17 -5.99 -18.74 9.76
CA PRO A 17 -4.71 -18.17 10.16
C PRO A 17 -4.93 -16.77 10.73
N CYS A 18 -4.40 -16.53 11.92
CA CYS A 18 -4.43 -15.22 12.56
C CYS A 18 -3.79 -14.21 11.59
N PRO A 19 -4.51 -13.14 11.25
CA PRO A 19 -3.99 -12.17 10.30
C PRO A 19 -2.77 -11.40 10.85
N VAL A 20 -2.58 -11.41 12.17
CA VAL A 20 -1.46 -10.79 12.88
C VAL A 20 -0.22 -11.67 12.85
N CYS A 21 -0.29 -12.86 13.44
CA CYS A 21 0.89 -13.71 13.67
C CYS A 21 0.92 -15.02 12.86
N GLY A 22 -0.12 -15.32 12.08
CA GLY A 22 -0.22 -16.53 11.27
C GLY A 22 -0.56 -17.81 12.05
N ALA A 23 -0.60 -17.75 13.39
CA ALA A 23 -1.07 -18.86 14.21
C ALA A 23 -2.53 -19.19 13.89
N ARG A 24 -2.86 -20.46 13.75
CA ARG A 24 -4.24 -20.89 13.55
C ARG A 24 -4.91 -21.02 14.90
N ALA A 25 -5.95 -20.24 15.14
CA ALA A 25 -6.66 -20.28 16.41
C ALA A 25 -7.37 -21.64 16.54
N ARG A 26 -7.09 -22.37 17.61
CA ARG A 26 -7.90 -23.54 17.98
C ARG A 26 -9.08 -23.05 18.81
N GLU A 27 -10.11 -23.87 18.89
CA GLU A 27 -11.31 -23.58 19.70
C GLU A 27 -10.95 -23.19 21.14
N GLY A 28 -9.98 -23.89 21.74
CA GLY A 28 -9.49 -23.60 23.08
C GLY A 28 -8.59 -22.36 23.22
N ASP A 29 -8.13 -21.76 22.12
CA ASP A 29 -7.32 -20.52 22.12
C ASP A 29 -8.21 -19.26 22.09
N LEU A 30 -9.45 -19.38 21.58
CA LEU A 30 -10.44 -18.29 21.52
C LEU A 30 -11.25 -18.21 22.82
N GLN A 31 -10.55 -17.97 23.92
CA GLN A 31 -11.18 -17.76 25.22
C GLN A 31 -11.50 -16.28 25.42
N ILE A 32 -12.54 -16.00 26.22
CA ILE A 32 -12.81 -14.65 26.69
C ILE A 32 -11.63 -14.23 27.57
N ILE A 33 -10.77 -13.34 27.06
CA ILE A 33 -9.69 -12.74 27.84
C ILE A 33 -10.34 -11.75 28.80
N VAL A 34 -10.43 -12.14 30.07
CA VAL A 34 -10.88 -11.30 31.17
C VAL A 34 -9.65 -10.78 31.90
N LEU A 35 -9.59 -9.49 32.22
CA LEU A 35 -8.44 -8.91 32.93
C LEU A 35 -8.29 -9.60 34.31
N ASP A 36 -7.06 -9.78 34.81
CA ASP A 36 -6.85 -10.45 36.11
C ASP A 36 -7.60 -9.75 37.25
N LYS A 37 -7.72 -8.42 37.20
CA LYS A 37 -8.53 -7.65 38.15
C LYS A 37 -10.02 -8.06 38.11
N ASP A 38 -10.53 -8.37 36.93
CA ASP A 38 -11.91 -8.77 36.67
C ASP A 38 -12.12 -10.25 37.04
N VAL A 39 -11.15 -11.13 36.76
CA VAL A 39 -11.16 -12.53 37.22
C VAL A 39 -11.13 -12.61 38.74
N ASN A 40 -10.28 -11.82 39.39
CA ASN A 40 -10.20 -11.76 40.85
C ASN A 40 -11.46 -11.14 41.45
N ALA A 41 -12.01 -10.12 40.81
CA ALA A 41 -13.30 -9.53 41.19
C ALA A 41 -14.45 -10.54 41.05
N ILE A 42 -14.46 -11.39 40.02
CA ILE A 42 -15.44 -12.50 39.88
C ILE A 42 -15.26 -13.52 41.01
N LYS A 43 -14.02 -13.95 41.27
CA LYS A 43 -13.70 -14.95 42.30
C LYS A 43 -14.06 -14.49 43.71
N ASN A 44 -13.89 -13.21 44.01
CA ASN A 44 -14.17 -12.65 45.33
C ASN A 44 -15.55 -11.97 45.41
N GLY A 45 -16.38 -12.08 44.36
CA GLY A 45 -17.73 -11.52 44.31
C GLY A 45 -17.80 -9.98 44.34
N SER A 46 -16.68 -9.29 44.12
CA SER A 46 -16.61 -7.82 44.00
C SER A 46 -16.73 -7.33 42.55
N PHE A 47 -16.86 -8.25 41.60
CA PHE A 47 -17.27 -7.95 40.24
C PHE A 47 -18.60 -7.19 40.28
N PRO A 48 -18.92 -6.30 39.33
CA PRO A 48 -20.10 -5.44 39.40
C PRO A 48 -21.44 -6.19 39.21
N TRP A 49 -21.59 -7.39 39.77
CA TRP A 49 -22.80 -7.74 40.51
C TRP A 49 -22.85 -6.89 41.80
N GLY A 50 -23.02 -5.58 41.61
CA GLY A 50 -23.12 -4.62 42.69
C GLY A 50 -24.40 -4.81 43.51
N LYS A 51 -24.29 -4.51 44.80
CA LYS A 51 -25.33 -4.42 45.83
C LYS A 51 -26.45 -3.38 45.54
N THR A 52 -26.72 -3.04 44.28
CA THR A 52 -27.74 -2.07 43.84
C THR A 52 -28.98 -2.72 43.21
N SER A 53 -29.07 -4.05 43.23
CA SER A 53 -30.30 -4.76 42.85
C SER A 53 -30.44 -6.02 43.69
N ARG A 54 -30.88 -5.91 44.94
CA ARG A 54 -31.80 -6.94 45.42
C ARG A 54 -32.95 -6.91 44.44
N PRO A 55 -33.27 -8.01 43.77
CA PRO A 55 -34.28 -7.93 42.75
C PRO A 55 -35.59 -7.54 43.45
N THR A 56 -36.26 -6.50 42.95
CA THR A 56 -37.54 -6.02 43.50
C THR A 56 -38.52 -7.18 43.57
N GLY A 57 -39.50 -7.12 44.49
CA GLY A 57 -40.38 -8.24 44.88
C GLY A 57 -41.02 -9.08 43.75
N GLY A 58 -41.02 -8.62 42.50
CA GLY A 58 -41.39 -9.42 41.32
C GLY A 58 -40.43 -10.55 40.91
N PHE A 59 -39.20 -10.61 41.44
CA PHE A 59 -38.27 -11.74 41.19
C PHE A 59 -38.45 -12.92 42.15
N ALA A 60 -39.33 -12.80 43.15
CA ALA A 60 -39.68 -13.92 44.03
C ALA A 60 -40.34 -15.10 43.27
N GLY A 61 -40.71 -14.90 42.00
CA GLY A 61 -41.25 -15.92 41.11
C GLY A 61 -40.25 -16.61 40.17
N PHE A 62 -38.94 -16.33 40.26
CA PHE A 62 -37.94 -17.02 39.43
C PHE A 62 -37.80 -18.48 39.93
N GLY A 63 -38.67 -19.36 39.40
CA GLY A 63 -38.88 -20.74 39.83
C GLY A 63 -40.36 -21.14 40.04
N GLY A 64 -41.30 -20.19 39.95
CA GLY A 64 -42.73 -20.48 40.03
C GLY A 64 -43.28 -21.10 38.73
N THR A 65 -44.19 -22.06 38.86
CA THR A 65 -44.78 -22.90 37.79
C THR A 65 -45.67 -22.17 36.78
N GLY A 66 -45.53 -20.84 36.64
CA GLY A 66 -46.22 -20.08 35.60
C GLY A 66 -45.57 -20.33 34.24
N THR A 67 -46.40 -20.62 33.23
CA THR A 67 -45.99 -20.68 31.83
C THR A 67 -45.31 -19.37 31.45
N ALA A 68 -43.99 -19.41 31.26
CA ALA A 68 -43.23 -18.27 30.75
C ALA A 68 -43.85 -17.83 29.42
N PRO A 69 -43.99 -16.51 29.16
CA PRO A 69 -44.41 -16.06 27.83
C PRO A 69 -43.45 -16.63 26.79
N GLU A 70 -43.97 -17.08 25.65
CA GLU A 70 -43.18 -17.55 24.51
C GLU A 70 -42.36 -16.38 23.96
N THR A 71 -41.23 -16.10 24.60
CA THR A 71 -40.19 -15.30 24.00
C THR A 71 -39.48 -16.21 23.02
N GLU A 72 -39.48 -15.85 21.74
CA GLU A 72 -38.63 -16.48 20.73
C GLU A 72 -37.23 -16.67 21.33
N ARG A 73 -36.71 -17.91 21.24
CA ARG A 73 -35.41 -18.28 21.80
C ARG A 73 -34.37 -17.23 21.38
N GLY A 74 -33.87 -16.45 22.35
CA GLY A 74 -32.83 -15.44 22.15
C GLY A 74 -33.24 -14.00 22.43
N GLY A 75 -34.51 -13.60 22.24
CA GLY A 75 -34.94 -12.20 22.35
C GLY A 75 -34.83 -11.62 23.76
N PHE A 76 -35.36 -12.34 24.75
CA PHE A 76 -35.34 -11.93 26.17
C PHE A 76 -33.91 -11.91 26.75
N ALA A 77 -33.13 -12.96 26.49
CA ALA A 77 -31.74 -13.04 26.96
C ALA A 77 -30.84 -11.97 26.30
N SER A 78 -31.10 -11.61 25.04
CA SER A 78 -30.40 -10.51 24.35
C SER A 78 -30.77 -9.14 24.93
N ALA A 79 -32.06 -8.86 25.15
CA ALA A 79 -32.52 -7.62 25.75
C ALA A 79 -32.00 -7.45 27.19
N LEU A 80 -32.07 -8.50 28.00
CA LEU A 80 -31.54 -8.52 29.36
C LEU A 80 -30.02 -8.30 29.38
N ARG A 81 -29.26 -8.95 28.49
CA ARG A 81 -27.81 -8.74 28.38
C ARG A 81 -27.47 -7.33 27.93
N LYS A 82 -28.23 -6.77 26.98
CA LYS A 82 -28.03 -5.39 26.50
C LYS A 82 -28.28 -4.37 27.62
N GLU A 83 -29.31 -4.58 28.43
CA GLU A 83 -29.63 -3.70 29.56
C GLU A 83 -28.63 -3.85 30.71
N MET A 84 -28.21 -5.08 31.02
CA MET A 84 -27.27 -5.37 32.13
C MET A 84 -25.81 -5.10 31.80
N TYR A 85 -25.37 -5.40 30.57
CA TYR A 85 -23.96 -5.40 30.18
C TYR A 85 -23.65 -4.40 29.05
N GLY A 86 -24.65 -3.72 28.48
CA GLY A 86 -24.45 -2.89 27.29
C GLY A 86 -23.44 -1.76 27.47
N GLN A 87 -23.35 -1.17 28.67
CA GLN A 87 -22.33 -0.17 28.97
C GLN A 87 -20.93 -0.80 29.11
N SER A 88 -20.79 -1.88 29.89
CA SER A 88 -19.51 -2.58 30.08
C SER A 88 -18.97 -3.22 28.79
N GLU A 89 -19.85 -3.72 27.92
CA GLU A 89 -19.49 -4.25 26.59
C GLU A 89 -18.98 -3.12 25.67
N ARG A 90 -19.63 -1.96 25.69
CA ARG A 90 -19.18 -0.77 24.95
C ARG A 90 -17.81 -0.29 25.46
N SER A 91 -17.62 -0.17 26.77
CA SER A 91 -16.34 0.24 27.35
C SER A 91 -15.22 -0.71 26.97
N ARG A 92 -15.44 -2.02 27.04
CA ARG A 92 -14.43 -3.02 26.65
C ARG A 92 -14.10 -2.97 25.16
N LYS A 93 -15.11 -2.77 24.30
CA LYS A 93 -14.89 -2.56 22.86
C LYS A 93 -14.06 -1.30 22.59
N GLN A 94 -14.28 -0.23 23.34
CA GLN A 94 -13.47 1.00 23.24
C GLN A 94 -12.03 0.75 23.70
N GLU A 95 -11.84 0.07 24.83
CA GLU A 95 -10.50 -0.30 25.33
C GLU A 95 -9.73 -1.16 24.32
N TYR A 96 -10.33 -2.21 23.76
CA TYR A 96 -9.67 -3.03 22.75
C TYR A 96 -9.36 -2.27 21.47
N ARG A 97 -10.25 -1.37 21.02
CA ARG A 97 -9.96 -0.50 19.88
C ARG A 97 -8.76 0.38 20.16
N ALA A 98 -8.71 1.02 21.33
CA ALA A 98 -7.58 1.85 21.73
C ALA A 98 -6.26 1.06 21.81
N LEU A 99 -6.29 -0.16 22.38
CA LEU A 99 -5.12 -1.04 22.42
C LEU A 99 -4.67 -1.48 21.03
N SER A 100 -5.62 -1.87 20.16
CA SER A 100 -5.32 -2.26 18.79
C SER A 100 -4.75 -1.10 17.99
N GLU A 101 -5.28 0.12 18.18
CA GLU A 101 -4.78 1.33 17.55
C GLU A 101 -3.36 1.64 18.04
N ALA A 102 -3.13 1.67 19.36
CA ALA A 102 -1.82 1.87 19.95
C ALA A 102 -0.79 0.85 19.44
N PHE A 103 -1.16 -0.43 19.37
CA PHE A 103 -0.32 -1.48 18.79
C PHE A 103 -0.01 -1.24 17.31
N THR A 104 -1.01 -0.84 16.53
CA THR A 104 -0.83 -0.55 15.10
C THR A 104 0.07 0.67 14.89
N LYS A 105 -0.05 1.71 15.73
CA LYS A 105 0.86 2.87 15.70
C LYS A 105 2.31 2.47 15.97
N LEU A 106 2.54 1.51 16.87
CA LEU A 106 3.88 1.06 17.24
C LEU A 106 4.52 0.12 16.22
N SER A 107 3.75 -0.80 15.62
CA SER A 107 4.33 -1.92 14.85
C SER A 107 3.63 -2.25 13.54
N GLY A 108 2.53 -1.56 13.21
CA GLY A 108 1.72 -1.86 12.03
C GLY A 108 2.51 -1.72 10.73
N PHE A 109 3.30 -0.65 10.58
CA PHE A 109 4.16 -0.48 9.41
C PHE A 109 5.19 -1.61 9.28
N GLN A 110 5.88 -1.94 10.39
CA GLN A 110 6.90 -2.98 10.40
C GLN A 110 6.33 -4.34 9.97
N PHE A 111 5.20 -4.77 10.56
CA PHE A 111 4.57 -6.04 10.16
C PHE A 111 4.11 -6.04 8.71
N GLY A 112 3.59 -4.90 8.24
CA GLY A 112 3.20 -4.73 6.85
C GLY A 112 4.37 -4.85 5.89
N PHE A 113 5.48 -4.18 6.19
CA PHE A 113 6.71 -4.23 5.41
C PHE A 113 7.34 -5.62 5.41
N GLU A 114 7.48 -6.27 6.57
CA GLU A 114 8.01 -7.63 6.66
C GLU A 114 7.15 -8.65 5.88
N ALA A 115 5.83 -8.49 5.92
CA ALA A 115 4.91 -9.33 5.14
C ALA A 115 5.09 -9.11 3.62
N TYR A 116 5.29 -7.85 3.20
CA TYR A 116 5.59 -7.51 1.81
C TYR A 116 6.89 -8.17 1.33
N GLU A 117 7.97 -8.09 2.12
CA GLU A 117 9.26 -8.69 1.80
C GLU A 117 9.17 -10.23 1.71
N LYS A 118 8.36 -10.86 2.58
CA LYS A 118 8.08 -12.31 2.55
C LYS A 118 7.13 -12.73 1.42
N GLY A 119 6.51 -11.79 0.72
CA GLY A 119 5.50 -12.06 -0.30
C GLY A 119 4.13 -12.48 0.25
N ASP A 120 3.88 -12.33 1.55
CA ASP A 120 2.56 -12.52 2.17
C ASP A 120 1.71 -11.27 1.91
N LEU A 121 1.22 -11.15 0.68
CA LEU A 121 0.58 -9.93 0.18
C LEU A 121 -0.72 -9.61 0.93
N ASP A 122 -1.44 -10.61 1.43
CA ASP A 122 -2.69 -10.39 2.19
C ASP A 122 -2.40 -9.82 3.58
N ARG A 123 -1.39 -10.36 4.28
CA ARG A 123 -0.94 -9.79 5.55
C ARG A 123 -0.35 -8.39 5.36
N ALA A 124 0.39 -8.17 4.27
CA ALA A 124 0.94 -6.86 3.93
C ALA A 124 -0.17 -5.81 3.73
N VAL A 125 -1.19 -6.11 2.91
CA VAL A 125 -2.35 -5.23 2.71
C VAL A 125 -2.99 -4.85 4.04
N LEU A 126 -3.29 -5.83 4.88
CA LEU A 126 -3.99 -5.59 6.15
C LEU A 126 -3.23 -4.61 7.04
N TRP A 127 -1.93 -4.87 7.26
CA TRP A 127 -1.12 -4.10 8.18
C TRP A 127 -0.77 -2.72 7.65
N LEU A 128 -0.41 -2.61 6.37
CA LEU A 128 -0.08 -1.34 5.73
C LEU A 128 -1.32 -0.43 5.65
N GLN A 129 -2.49 -0.99 5.32
CA GLN A 129 -3.74 -0.23 5.29
C GLN A 129 -4.12 0.31 6.68
N ARG A 130 -3.98 -0.51 7.73
CA ARG A 130 -4.24 -0.05 9.10
C ARG A 130 -3.22 1.00 9.56
N ALA A 131 -1.94 0.76 9.29
CA ALA A 131 -0.87 1.70 9.64
C ALA A 131 -1.11 3.08 8.99
N ALA A 132 -1.43 3.11 7.70
CA ALA A 132 -1.71 4.35 6.96
C ALA A 132 -2.87 5.19 7.52
N GLN A 133 -3.79 4.58 8.28
CA GLN A 133 -4.96 5.24 8.87
C GLN A 133 -4.72 5.81 10.26
N VAL A 134 -3.76 5.26 11.02
CA VAL A 134 -3.58 5.58 12.44
C VAL A 134 -2.25 6.27 12.75
N LEU A 135 -1.28 6.21 11.84
CA LEU A 135 0.02 6.85 12.04
C LEU A 135 -0.10 8.37 11.95
N ASP A 136 0.36 9.05 13.00
CA ASP A 136 0.36 10.51 13.09
C ASP A 136 1.55 11.12 12.32
N ASP A 137 2.67 10.41 12.22
CA ASP A 137 3.84 10.86 11.45
C ASP A 137 3.56 10.75 9.93
N PRO A 138 3.60 11.87 9.19
CA PRO A 138 3.25 11.89 7.77
C PRO A 138 4.18 11.03 6.92
N THR A 139 5.46 10.95 7.27
CA THR A 139 6.45 10.16 6.53
C THR A 139 6.20 8.67 6.66
N HIS A 140 5.94 8.17 7.87
CA HIS A 140 5.60 6.77 8.10
C HIS A 140 4.24 6.41 7.49
N ALA A 141 3.25 7.31 7.56
CA ALA A 141 1.95 7.11 6.92
C ALA A 141 2.07 7.07 5.38
N ALA A 142 2.89 7.94 4.79
CA ALA A 142 3.20 7.92 3.35
C ALA A 142 3.95 6.65 2.96
N GLY A 143 4.93 6.21 3.78
CA GLY A 143 5.64 4.95 3.59
C GLY A 143 4.69 3.74 3.60
N ALA A 144 3.74 3.70 4.54
CA ALA A 144 2.72 2.66 4.59
C ALA A 144 1.87 2.64 3.31
N CYS A 145 1.48 3.80 2.80
CA CYS A 145 0.74 3.92 1.55
C CYS A 145 1.56 3.51 0.32
N MET A 146 2.84 3.88 0.27
CA MET A 146 3.77 3.47 -0.79
C MET A 146 3.90 1.95 -0.87
N TYR A 147 4.17 1.28 0.26
CA TYR A 147 4.27 -0.17 0.30
C TYR A 147 2.92 -0.86 0.04
N LEU A 148 1.80 -0.25 0.46
CA LEU A 148 0.47 -0.74 0.12
C LEU A 148 0.27 -0.71 -1.41
N GLY A 149 0.68 0.37 -2.07
CA GLY A 149 0.67 0.47 -3.53
C GLY A 149 1.51 -0.61 -4.20
N LEU A 150 2.76 -0.80 -3.76
CA LEU A 150 3.65 -1.86 -4.27
C LEU A 150 3.06 -3.27 -4.06
N THR A 151 2.39 -3.50 -2.94
CA THR A 151 1.69 -4.75 -2.64
C THR A 151 0.56 -5.00 -3.65
N TRP A 152 -0.24 -3.98 -3.95
CA TRP A 152 -1.30 -4.09 -4.96
C TRP A 152 -0.77 -4.30 -6.38
N VAL A 153 0.37 -3.71 -6.73
CA VAL A 153 1.06 -4.00 -8.00
C VAL A 153 1.43 -5.48 -8.08
N LYS A 154 2.04 -6.05 -7.03
CA LYS A 154 2.37 -7.48 -6.97
C LYS A 154 1.13 -8.39 -7.04
N LYS A 155 -0.02 -7.93 -6.52
CA LYS A 155 -1.30 -8.64 -6.61
C LYS A 155 -2.00 -8.49 -7.97
N GLY A 156 -1.49 -7.65 -8.89
CA GLY A 156 -2.12 -7.41 -10.19
C GLY A 156 -3.36 -6.51 -10.12
N GLU A 157 -3.45 -5.63 -9.10
CA GLU A 157 -4.61 -4.78 -8.83
C GLU A 157 -4.27 -3.28 -9.05
N PRO A 158 -4.08 -2.83 -10.31
CA PRO A 158 -3.52 -1.52 -10.60
C PRO A 158 -4.38 -0.35 -10.11
N HIS A 159 -5.71 -0.45 -10.11
CA HIS A 159 -6.58 0.60 -9.55
C HIS A 159 -6.41 0.78 -8.03
N LYS A 160 -6.16 -0.31 -7.28
CA LYS A 160 -5.89 -0.20 -5.83
C LYS A 160 -4.49 0.34 -5.57
N ALA A 161 -3.52 -0.02 -6.41
CA ALA A 161 -2.18 0.52 -6.36
C ALA A 161 -2.16 2.03 -6.61
N GLU A 162 -2.87 2.47 -7.66
CA GLU A 162 -3.03 3.87 -8.03
C GLU A 162 -3.53 4.72 -6.87
N LYS A 163 -4.61 4.30 -6.20
CA LYS A 163 -5.15 4.98 -5.03
C LYS A 163 -4.10 5.07 -3.91
N ALA A 164 -3.44 3.96 -3.57
CA ALA A 164 -2.46 3.94 -2.49
C ALA A 164 -1.24 4.84 -2.78
N PHE A 165 -0.74 4.86 -4.02
CA PHE A 165 0.33 5.77 -4.39
C PHE A 165 -0.10 7.23 -4.40
N ARG A 166 -1.34 7.54 -4.85
CA ARG A 166 -1.88 8.90 -4.75
C ARG A 166 -1.98 9.36 -3.30
N ASP A 167 -2.51 8.50 -2.42
CA ASP A 167 -2.57 8.79 -0.99
C ASP A 167 -1.16 9.11 -0.44
N ALA A 168 -0.12 8.36 -0.83
CA ALA A 168 1.26 8.64 -0.43
C ALA A 168 1.78 10.00 -0.97
N VAL A 169 1.47 10.33 -2.22
CA VAL A 169 1.88 11.58 -2.89
C VAL A 169 1.20 12.82 -2.29
N ASP A 170 -0.06 12.69 -1.88
CA ASP A 170 -0.88 13.78 -1.34
C ASP A 170 -0.46 14.20 0.08
N ARG A 171 0.36 13.39 0.76
CA ARG A 171 1.01 13.74 2.04
C ARG A 171 2.23 14.63 1.77
N THR A 172 1.97 15.92 1.55
CA THR A 172 2.99 16.89 1.11
C THR A 172 4.07 17.22 2.15
N ASP A 173 3.80 16.89 3.41
CA ASP A 173 4.66 17.04 4.58
C ASP A 173 5.54 15.80 4.86
N ALA A 174 5.35 14.71 4.10
CA ALA A 174 6.21 13.53 4.17
C ALA A 174 7.60 13.79 3.56
N ASP A 175 8.56 12.93 3.94
CA ASP A 175 9.90 12.92 3.36
C ASP A 175 9.86 12.94 1.81
N PRO A 176 10.56 13.88 1.15
CA PRO A 176 10.57 14.00 -0.31
C PRO A 176 10.97 12.71 -1.04
N THR A 177 11.79 11.86 -0.42
CA THR A 177 12.22 10.56 -0.95
C THR A 177 11.04 9.61 -1.11
N ILE A 178 10.20 9.48 -0.08
CA ILE A 178 8.99 8.65 -0.14
C ILE A 178 8.00 9.21 -1.15
N ARG A 179 7.84 10.54 -1.15
CA ARG A 179 6.93 11.24 -2.06
C ARG A 179 7.37 11.10 -3.52
N SER A 180 8.65 11.25 -3.81
CA SER A 180 9.22 11.11 -5.15
C SER A 180 9.16 9.66 -5.64
N GLY A 181 9.49 8.69 -4.78
CA GLY A 181 9.33 7.27 -5.08
C GLY A 181 7.88 6.87 -5.36
N SER A 182 6.93 7.40 -4.58
CA SER A 182 5.49 7.17 -4.79
C SER A 182 4.99 7.82 -6.08
N ALA A 183 5.49 9.00 -6.43
CA ALA A 183 5.14 9.69 -7.67
C ALA A 183 5.64 8.96 -8.93
N ASP A 184 6.86 8.40 -8.91
CA ASP A 184 7.37 7.54 -9.99
C ASP A 184 6.52 6.27 -10.17
N GLN A 185 6.15 5.62 -9.07
CA GLN A 185 5.29 4.43 -9.11
C GLN A 185 3.87 4.76 -9.55
N LEU A 186 3.30 5.86 -9.07
CA LEU A 186 2.00 6.36 -9.51
C LEU A 186 2.01 6.62 -11.02
N GLY A 187 3.06 7.26 -11.55
CA GLY A 187 3.20 7.50 -12.98
C GLY A 187 3.21 6.21 -13.79
N SER A 188 3.93 5.20 -13.30
CA SER A 188 4.02 3.88 -13.94
C SER A 188 2.67 3.16 -13.97
N VAL A 189 1.93 3.17 -12.85
CA VAL A 189 0.59 2.55 -12.76
C VAL A 189 -0.43 3.31 -13.60
N LEU A 190 -0.41 4.64 -13.61
CA LEU A 190 -1.31 5.44 -14.45
C LEU A 190 -1.05 5.19 -15.94
N LYS A 191 0.22 5.05 -16.35
CA LYS A 191 0.56 4.64 -17.72
C LYS A 191 -0.03 3.27 -18.04
N GLN A 192 0.10 2.29 -17.14
CA GLN A 192 -0.49 0.95 -17.32
C GLN A 192 -2.03 0.99 -17.45
N LEU A 193 -2.68 1.89 -16.71
CA LEU A 193 -4.13 2.11 -16.78
C LEU A 193 -4.57 2.94 -18.00
N GLY A 194 -3.63 3.44 -18.81
CA GLY A 194 -3.91 4.28 -19.98
C GLY A 194 -4.16 5.76 -19.66
N ASP A 195 -4.06 6.18 -18.39
CA ASP A 195 -4.12 7.60 -18.01
C ASP A 195 -2.75 8.28 -18.24
N ILE A 196 -2.48 8.58 -19.50
CA ILE A 196 -1.22 9.23 -19.92
C ILE A 196 -1.08 10.64 -19.33
N ALA A 197 -2.19 11.37 -19.17
CA ALA A 197 -2.16 12.72 -18.60
C ALA A 197 -1.82 12.70 -17.11
N GLY A 198 -2.43 11.78 -16.35
CA GLY A 198 -2.09 11.52 -14.96
C GLY A 198 -0.65 11.03 -14.80
N ALA A 199 -0.21 10.10 -15.65
CA ALA A 199 1.17 9.60 -15.64
C ALA A 199 2.19 10.71 -15.85
N ARG A 200 1.95 11.60 -16.83
CA ARG A 200 2.79 12.78 -17.08
C ARG A 200 2.92 13.66 -15.83
N LYS A 201 1.81 13.96 -15.15
CA LYS A 201 1.82 14.78 -13.92
C LYS A 201 2.60 14.11 -12.79
N ALA A 202 2.42 12.81 -12.61
CA ALA A 202 3.10 12.06 -11.55
C ALA A 202 4.61 11.98 -11.80
N PHE A 203 5.05 11.67 -13.02
CA PHE A 203 6.49 11.70 -13.34
C PHE A 203 7.09 13.10 -13.25
N GLN A 204 6.37 14.13 -13.71
CA GLN A 204 6.84 15.52 -13.56
C GLN A 204 7.03 15.88 -12.08
N LEU A 205 6.10 15.50 -11.20
CA LEU A 205 6.26 15.71 -9.76
C LEU A 205 7.52 15.04 -9.20
N ALA A 206 7.82 13.80 -9.59
CA ALA A 206 9.02 13.11 -9.14
C ALA A 206 10.31 13.81 -9.61
N VAL A 207 10.32 14.35 -10.83
CA VAL A 207 11.40 15.20 -11.36
C VAL A 207 11.53 16.49 -10.56
N ASP A 208 10.43 17.19 -10.31
CA ASP A 208 10.39 18.48 -9.62
C ASP A 208 10.84 18.37 -8.15
N LEU A 209 10.58 17.23 -7.51
CA LEU A 209 11.06 16.94 -6.14
C LEU A 209 12.59 16.76 -6.08
N GLY A 210 13.26 16.51 -7.21
CA GLY A 210 14.72 16.55 -7.31
C GLY A 210 15.48 15.46 -6.55
N VAL A 211 14.81 14.43 -6.03
CA VAL A 211 15.47 13.32 -5.35
C VAL A 211 16.23 12.47 -6.38
N PRO A 212 17.59 12.40 -6.36
CA PRO A 212 18.40 12.01 -7.52
C PRO A 212 17.92 10.76 -8.27
N HIS A 213 17.84 9.61 -7.60
CA HIS A 213 17.48 8.35 -8.24
C HIS A 213 16.06 8.37 -8.85
N PHE A 214 15.09 8.93 -8.10
CA PHE A 214 13.70 8.97 -8.55
C PHE A 214 13.47 10.03 -9.63
N ALA A 215 14.12 11.19 -9.52
CA ALA A 215 14.04 12.24 -10.53
C ALA A 215 14.60 11.76 -11.87
N SER A 216 15.77 11.11 -11.88
CA SER A 216 16.38 10.59 -13.10
C SER A 216 15.54 9.49 -13.75
N LYS A 217 15.01 8.56 -12.95
CA LYS A 217 14.12 7.50 -13.44
C LYS A 217 12.81 8.07 -14.00
N ALA A 218 12.18 8.99 -13.28
CA ALA A 218 10.95 9.64 -13.72
C ALA A 218 11.19 10.48 -14.98
N ALA A 219 12.35 11.13 -15.13
CA ALA A 219 12.71 11.86 -16.33
C ALA A 219 12.86 10.95 -17.56
N VAL A 220 13.40 9.73 -17.41
CA VAL A 220 13.40 8.74 -18.52
C VAL A 220 11.99 8.38 -18.95
N ASN A 221 11.11 8.10 -17.98
CA ASN A 221 9.73 7.72 -18.24
C ASN A 221 8.93 8.87 -18.86
N LEU A 222 9.06 10.08 -18.30
CA LEU A 222 8.44 11.28 -18.83
C LEU A 222 8.94 11.59 -20.23
N GLY A 223 10.25 11.51 -20.47
CA GLY A 223 10.83 11.74 -21.80
C GLY A 223 10.28 10.74 -22.83
N THR A 224 10.09 9.48 -22.43
CA THR A 224 9.44 8.47 -23.27
C THR A 224 7.99 8.85 -23.61
N LEU A 225 7.21 9.32 -22.64
CA LEU A 225 5.84 9.79 -22.89
C LEU A 225 5.79 11.04 -23.79
N GLU A 226 6.77 11.94 -23.67
CA GLU A 226 6.85 13.12 -24.51
C GLU A 226 7.27 12.77 -25.95
N ASP A 227 8.18 11.80 -26.13
CA ASP A 227 8.56 11.28 -27.45
C ASP A 227 7.39 10.59 -28.16
N GLU A 228 6.66 9.73 -27.43
CA GLU A 228 5.42 9.08 -27.90
C GLU A 228 4.34 10.11 -28.31
N ALA A 229 4.34 11.30 -27.68
CA ALA A 229 3.45 12.41 -28.00
C ALA A 229 3.97 13.35 -29.11
N GLY A 230 5.14 13.08 -29.69
CA GLY A 230 5.77 13.92 -30.73
C GLY A 230 6.57 15.12 -30.20
N ASN A 231 6.69 15.28 -28.89
CA ASN A 231 7.45 16.35 -28.24
C ASN A 231 8.94 15.98 -28.12
N HIS A 232 9.58 15.65 -29.25
CA HIS A 232 10.92 15.05 -29.30
C HIS A 232 12.02 15.89 -28.63
N ASP A 233 11.96 17.22 -28.74
CA ASP A 233 12.95 18.09 -28.08
C ASP A 233 12.82 18.09 -26.56
N LYS A 234 11.57 18.06 -26.05
CA LYS A 234 11.32 17.92 -24.61
C LYS A 234 11.79 16.56 -24.10
N ALA A 235 11.52 15.49 -24.86
CA ALA A 235 12.01 14.15 -24.58
C ALA A 235 13.53 14.12 -24.48
N ARG A 236 14.23 14.72 -25.46
CA ARG A 236 15.69 14.84 -25.45
C ARG A 236 16.19 15.52 -24.17
N SER A 237 15.64 16.68 -23.81
CA SER A 237 16.08 17.40 -22.61
C SER A 237 15.88 16.60 -21.32
N LEU A 238 14.80 15.82 -21.22
CA LEU A 238 14.56 14.95 -20.07
C LEU A 238 15.54 13.77 -20.03
N TRP A 239 15.88 13.19 -21.18
CA TRP A 239 16.88 12.14 -21.24
C TRP A 239 18.31 12.66 -21.02
N GLU A 240 18.62 13.89 -21.44
CA GLU A 240 19.88 14.57 -21.12
C GLU A 240 20.00 14.77 -19.61
N PHE A 241 18.94 15.28 -18.96
CA PHE A 241 18.88 15.41 -17.50
C PHE A 241 19.10 14.06 -16.80
N ALA A 242 18.40 13.00 -17.22
CA ALA A 242 18.55 11.67 -16.62
C ALA A 242 19.94 11.05 -16.88
N TYR A 243 20.57 11.39 -18.01
CA TYR A 243 21.89 10.88 -18.38
C TYR A 243 23.02 11.49 -17.54
N GLU A 244 22.85 12.72 -17.04
CA GLU A 244 23.80 13.40 -16.15
C GLU A 244 23.79 12.82 -14.72
N SER A 245 22.81 12.00 -14.40
CA SER A 245 22.68 11.32 -13.11
C SER A 245 23.80 10.29 -12.90
N PRO A 246 24.38 10.21 -11.69
CA PRO A 246 25.42 9.23 -11.36
C PRO A 246 24.90 7.80 -11.15
N ASP A 247 23.60 7.56 -11.31
CA ASP A 247 22.97 6.26 -11.09
C ASP A 247 22.87 5.41 -12.37
N ASP A 248 22.46 4.15 -12.21
CA ASP A 248 22.36 3.17 -13.31
C ASP A 248 21.32 3.54 -14.39
N THR A 249 20.52 4.57 -14.13
CA THR A 249 19.51 5.11 -15.05
C THR A 249 20.14 5.70 -16.32
N GLY A 250 21.40 6.12 -16.26
CA GLY A 250 22.14 6.65 -17.40
C GLY A 250 22.19 5.71 -18.62
N GLY A 251 22.10 4.40 -18.42
CA GLY A 251 22.03 3.42 -19.52
C GLY A 251 20.75 3.58 -20.36
N PHE A 252 19.59 3.67 -19.71
CA PHE A 252 18.30 3.85 -20.38
C PHE A 252 18.23 5.22 -21.08
N ALA A 253 18.66 6.27 -20.39
CA ALA A 253 18.73 7.61 -20.95
C ALA A 253 19.64 7.66 -22.19
N ALA A 254 20.82 7.06 -22.11
CA ALA A 254 21.73 6.95 -23.26
C ALA A 254 21.12 6.15 -24.40
N HIS A 255 20.39 5.07 -24.14
CA HIS A 255 19.72 4.32 -25.21
C HIS A 255 18.70 5.21 -25.94
N ASN A 256 17.88 5.96 -25.19
CA ASN A 256 16.86 6.84 -25.78
C ASN A 256 17.46 8.04 -26.51
N LEU A 257 18.56 8.62 -26.01
CA LEU A 257 19.32 9.63 -26.74
C LEU A 257 19.92 9.06 -28.03
N GLY A 258 20.39 7.81 -28.00
CA GLY A 258 20.84 7.08 -29.19
C GLY A 258 19.74 6.99 -30.25
N TRP A 259 18.52 6.62 -29.83
CA TRP A 259 17.34 6.58 -30.67
C TRP A 259 16.98 7.95 -31.25
N TYR A 260 16.91 8.99 -30.41
CA TYR A 260 16.64 10.35 -30.86
C TYR A 260 17.59 10.80 -31.98
N TRP A 261 18.89 10.62 -31.79
CA TRP A 261 19.88 11.03 -32.79
C TRP A 261 19.86 10.15 -34.04
N GLU A 262 19.45 8.89 -33.91
CA GLU A 262 19.24 8.02 -35.06
C GLU A 262 18.07 8.52 -35.93
N GLN A 263 16.93 8.85 -35.31
CA GLN A 263 15.77 9.42 -36.00
C GLN A 263 16.10 10.78 -36.64
N ALA A 264 16.94 11.59 -35.98
CA ALA A 264 17.44 12.85 -36.52
C ALA A 264 18.50 12.70 -37.62
N GLY A 265 18.95 11.47 -37.94
CA GLY A 265 19.97 11.20 -38.95
C GLY A 265 21.42 11.50 -38.53
N ASP A 266 21.66 11.90 -37.28
CA ASP A 266 23.00 12.07 -36.71
C ASP A 266 23.54 10.73 -36.21
N VAL A 267 23.95 9.90 -37.16
CA VAL A 267 24.52 8.57 -36.94
C VAL A 267 25.74 8.62 -36.00
N LYS A 268 26.51 9.70 -35.99
CA LYS A 268 27.69 9.83 -35.11
C LYS A 268 27.26 9.96 -33.66
N LYS A 269 26.30 10.84 -33.35
CA LYS A 269 25.75 10.97 -32.00
C LYS A 269 24.97 9.73 -31.58
N ALA A 270 24.15 9.17 -32.46
CA ALA A 270 23.44 7.91 -32.20
C ALA A 270 24.41 6.80 -31.78
N ARG A 271 25.49 6.60 -32.55
CA ARG A 271 26.53 5.61 -32.25
C ARG A 271 27.23 5.86 -30.92
N ARG A 272 27.51 7.14 -30.58
CA ARG A 272 28.12 7.50 -29.29
C ARG A 272 27.23 7.04 -28.14
N PHE A 273 25.96 7.41 -28.16
CA PHE A 273 25.01 7.11 -27.10
C PHE A 273 24.70 5.61 -27.00
N TYR A 274 24.52 4.90 -28.12
CA TYR A 274 24.35 3.46 -28.07
C TYR A 274 25.58 2.71 -27.55
N LYS A 275 26.81 3.19 -27.82
CA LYS A 275 28.03 2.61 -27.21
C LYS A 275 28.06 2.75 -25.69
N ILE A 276 27.50 3.84 -25.16
CA ILE A 276 27.40 4.06 -23.72
C ILE A 276 26.35 3.13 -23.14
N ALA A 277 25.15 3.08 -23.74
CA ALA A 277 24.08 2.17 -23.32
C ALA A 277 24.49 0.69 -23.39
N ALA A 278 25.30 0.29 -24.37
CA ALA A 278 25.84 -1.06 -24.51
C ALA A 278 26.78 -1.50 -23.37
N LYS A 279 27.27 -0.55 -22.56
CA LYS A 279 28.09 -0.81 -21.35
C LYS A 279 27.28 -0.76 -20.06
N SER A 280 25.96 -0.56 -20.13
CA SER A 280 25.10 -0.53 -18.95
C SER A 280 25.17 -1.84 -18.18
N SER A 281 25.12 -1.75 -16.84
CA SER A 281 24.96 -2.88 -15.92
C SER A 281 23.63 -3.62 -16.14
N THR A 282 22.65 -3.00 -16.80
CA THR A 282 21.34 -3.57 -17.08
C THR A 282 21.38 -4.39 -18.39
N PRO A 283 21.28 -5.73 -18.35
CA PRO A 283 21.48 -6.58 -19.52
C PRO A 283 20.52 -6.28 -20.67
N GLN A 284 19.26 -5.95 -20.38
CA GLN A 284 18.25 -5.64 -21.39
C GLN A 284 18.62 -4.38 -22.19
N VAL A 285 19.15 -3.36 -21.51
CA VAL A 285 19.59 -2.12 -22.14
C VAL A 285 20.84 -2.35 -22.98
N ALA A 286 21.80 -3.09 -22.42
CA ALA A 286 23.05 -3.43 -23.10
C ALA A 286 22.79 -4.20 -24.40
N THR A 287 21.92 -5.21 -24.36
CA THR A 287 21.53 -6.01 -25.52
C THR A 287 20.85 -5.17 -26.60
N ARG A 288 19.81 -4.38 -26.23
CA ARG A 288 19.10 -3.52 -27.20
C ARG A 288 20.04 -2.52 -27.87
N ALA A 289 20.92 -1.89 -27.10
CA ALA A 289 21.90 -0.96 -27.64
C ALA A 289 22.91 -1.64 -28.58
N ALA A 290 23.39 -2.84 -28.24
CA ALA A 290 24.28 -3.62 -29.09
C ALA A 290 23.62 -4.03 -30.41
N GLU A 291 22.34 -4.41 -30.38
CA GLU A 291 21.55 -4.71 -31.57
C GLU A 291 21.40 -3.48 -32.47
N ARG A 292 21.05 -2.31 -31.89
CA ARG A 292 21.00 -1.04 -32.64
C ARG A 292 22.34 -0.72 -33.28
N LEU A 293 23.46 -0.89 -32.57
CA LEU A 293 24.81 -0.62 -33.10
C LEU A 293 25.16 -1.47 -34.33
N ARG A 294 24.66 -2.71 -34.42
CA ARG A 294 24.90 -3.62 -35.56
C ARG A 294 24.20 -3.16 -36.82
N VAL A 295 22.98 -2.62 -36.68
CA VAL A 295 22.16 -2.18 -37.82
C VAL A 295 22.36 -0.70 -38.18
N LEU A 296 23.00 0.07 -37.30
CA LEU A 296 23.24 1.50 -37.51
C LEU A 296 24.21 1.72 -38.69
N PRO A 297 23.84 2.52 -39.71
CA PRO A 297 24.66 2.72 -40.90
C PRO A 297 26.04 3.30 -40.56
N ALA A 298 27.04 3.04 -41.41
CA ALA A 298 28.41 3.50 -41.19
C ALA A 298 28.56 5.04 -41.26
N SER A 299 27.69 5.71 -42.02
CA SER A 299 27.65 7.15 -42.16
C SER A 299 26.21 7.65 -42.27
N SER A 300 25.97 8.92 -41.89
CA SER A 300 24.71 9.59 -42.15
C SER A 300 24.43 9.57 -43.65
N ARG A 301 23.29 8.99 -44.07
CA ARG A 301 22.82 9.14 -45.44
C ARG A 301 22.58 10.63 -45.67
N ARG A 302 23.38 11.27 -46.54
CA ARG A 302 23.08 12.61 -47.05
C ARG A 302 21.86 12.52 -47.94
N LEU A 303 20.67 12.49 -47.36
CA LEU A 303 19.45 12.78 -48.10
C LEU A 303 19.31 14.31 -48.09
N PHE A 304 19.29 14.89 -49.30
CA PHE A 304 19.32 16.32 -49.64
C PHE A 304 20.71 16.96 -49.83
N ARG A 305 21.19 16.87 -51.09
CA ARG A 305 21.76 18.06 -51.75
C ARG A 305 20.70 19.15 -51.67
N ARG A 306 20.98 20.27 -51.00
CA ARG A 306 20.27 21.52 -51.27
C ARG A 306 20.65 21.91 -52.70
N ASP A 307 19.75 21.69 -53.64
CA ASP A 307 19.81 22.45 -54.89
C ASP A 307 19.53 23.92 -54.56
N ARG A 308 20.33 24.78 -55.16
CA ARG A 308 20.46 26.21 -54.88
C ARG A 308 19.18 26.99 -55.16
#